data_AF-A0A832J3T1-F1
#
_entry.id   AF-A0A832J3T1-F1
#
_cell.length_a   1.000
_cell.length_b   1.000
_cell.length_c   1.000
_cell.angle_alpha   90.00
_cell.angle_beta   90.00
_cell.angle_gamma   90.00
#
_symmetry.space_group_name_H-M   'P 1'
#
loop_
_entity.id
_entity.type
_entity.pdbx_description
1 polymer ?
#
loop_
_entity_poly.entity_id
_entity_poly.type
_entity_poly.pdbx_seq_one_letter_code
_entity_poly.pdbx_strand_id
1 'polypeptide(L)' 'MIPGISNRRRFSDLNEQEILALAISSEEDDAQIYRGYAERLRADYPNSAKVFDAMAEE' A
#
# COMPACT_ATOMS: atom_id res chain seq x y z
N MET A 1 -23.42 17.40 -5.20
CA MET A 1 -22.09 16.99 -4.70
C MET A 1 -21.06 17.89 -5.38
N ILE A 2 -20.34 18.72 -4.61
CA ILE A 2 -19.33 19.64 -5.16
C ILE A 2 -18.06 18.82 -5.49
N PRO A 3 -17.55 18.86 -6.74
CA PRO A 3 -16.28 18.22 -7.07
C PRO A 3 -15.15 19.05 -6.44
N GLY A 4 -14.45 18.48 -5.44
CA GLY A 4 -13.30 19.14 -4.81
C GLY A 4 -13.21 19.01 -3.29
N ILE A 5 -14.25 18.52 -2.60
CA ILE A 5 -14.16 18.14 -1.19
C ILE A 5 -13.94 16.63 -1.13
N SER A 6 -12.70 16.18 -1.26
CA SER A 6 -12.34 14.85 -0.78
C SER A 6 -12.57 14.86 0.72
N ASN A 7 -13.49 14.05 1.22
CA ASN A 7 -13.78 13.88 2.65
C ASN A 7 -12.65 13.06 3.34
N ARG A 8 -11.40 13.41 3.06
CA ARG A 8 -10.21 12.76 3.60
C ARG A 8 -9.92 13.41 4.95
N ARG A 9 -10.22 12.69 6.03
CA ARG A 9 -9.91 13.13 7.40
C ARG A 9 -8.39 13.26 7.56
N ARG A 10 -7.94 14.21 8.40
CA ARG A 10 -6.51 14.30 8.74
C ARG A 10 -6.16 13.13 9.64
N PHE A 11 -4.93 12.65 9.56
CA PHE A 11 -4.44 11.58 10.44
C PHE A 11 -4.57 11.96 11.93
N SER A 12 -4.36 13.23 12.27
CA SER A 12 -4.53 13.78 13.62
C SER A 12 -5.94 13.64 14.19
N ASP A 13 -6.93 13.42 13.31
CA ASP A 13 -8.34 13.38 13.69
C ASP A 13 -8.81 11.94 13.90
N LEU A 14 -7.95 10.93 13.71
CA LEU A 14 -8.29 9.51 13.83
C LEU A 14 -8.17 9.05 15.28
N ASN A 15 -9.12 8.23 15.72
CA ASN A 15 -9.00 7.49 16.97
C ASN A 15 -8.15 6.21 16.78
N GLU A 16 -7.81 5.53 17.87
CA GLU A 16 -6.96 4.33 17.84
C GLU A 16 -7.51 3.20 16.95
N GLN A 17 -8.83 2.95 16.96
CA GLN A 17 -9.46 1.93 16.12
C GLN A 17 -9.40 2.30 14.65
N GLU A 18 -9.56 3.59 14.33
CA GLU A 18 -9.47 4.11 12.97
C GLU A 18 -8.03 4.07 12.44
N ILE A 19 -7.05 4.34 13.29
CA ILE A 19 -5.63 4.17 12.96
C ILE A 19 -5.32 2.70 12.69
N LEU A 20 -5.82 1.78 13.51
CA LEU A 20 -5.63 0.35 13.32
C LEU A 20 -6.28 -0.14 12.02
N ALA A 21 -7.52 0.28 11.75
CA ALA A 21 -8.22 -0.06 10.52
C ALA A 21 -7.48 0.49 9.28
N LEU A 22 -6.96 1.73 9.35
CA LEU A 22 -6.15 2.33 8.30
C LEU A 22 -4.85 1.56 8.07
N ALA A 23 -4.17 1.14 9.14
CA ALA A 23 -2.95 0.36 9.02
C ALA A 23 -3.22 -0.99 8.32
N ILE A 24 -4.23 -1.73 8.79
CA ILE A 24 -4.62 -3.01 8.17
C ILE A 24 -4.94 -2.83 6.68
N SER A 25 -5.76 -1.84 6.33
CA SER A 25 -6.10 -1.60 4.92
C SER A 25 -4.89 -1.17 4.07
N SER A 26 -3.94 -0.44 4.68
CA SER A 26 -2.73 0.01 3.97
C SER A 26 -1.79 -1.17 3.68
N GLU A 27 -1.64 -2.11 4.62
CA GLU A 27 -0.81 -3.30 4.39
C GLU A 27 -1.41 -4.23 3.31
N GLU A 28 -2.75 -4.38 3.26
CA GLU A 28 -3.41 -5.14 2.18
C GLU A 28 -3.14 -4.52 0.79
N ASP A 29 -3.17 -3.19 0.69
CA ASP A 29 -2.86 -2.47 -0.55
C ASP A 29 -1.36 -2.58 -0.92
N ASP A 30 -0.47 -2.53 0.07
CA ASP A 30 0.98 -2.56 -0.13
C ASP A 30 1.46 -3.87 -0.77
N ALA A 31 0.90 -5.02 -0.36
CA ALA A 31 1.22 -6.31 -0.98
C ALA A 31 0.87 -6.36 -2.48
N GLN A 32 -0.24 -5.71 -2.89
CA GLN A 32 -0.60 -5.61 -4.31
C GLN A 32 0.37 -4.70 -5.08
N ILE A 33 0.81 -3.61 -4.48
CA ILE A 33 1.78 -2.68 -5.07
C ILE A 33 3.14 -3.37 -5.27
N TYR A 34 3.64 -4.11 -4.26
CA TYR A 34 4.91 -4.81 -4.34
C TYR A 34 4.92 -5.88 -5.43
N ARG A 35 3.85 -6.68 -5.57
CA ARG A 35 3.71 -7.61 -6.71
C ARG A 35 3.78 -6.90 -8.05
N GLY A 36 3.14 -5.73 -8.18
CA GLY A 36 3.21 -4.91 -9.38
C GLY A 36 4.62 -4.40 -9.71
N TYR A 37 5.43 -4.07 -8.71
CA TYR A 37 6.84 -3.73 -8.90
C TYR A 37 7.70 -4.95 -9.26
N ALA A 38 7.49 -6.08 -8.60
CA ALA A 38 8.21 -7.32 -8.89
C ALA A 38 8.02 -7.75 -10.35
N GLU A 39 6.78 -7.75 -10.85
CA GLU A 39 6.48 -8.09 -12.26
C GLU A 39 7.21 -7.17 -13.25
N ARG A 40 7.21 -5.86 -13.00
CA ARG A 40 7.90 -4.90 -13.88
C ARG A 40 9.41 -5.07 -13.88
N LEU A 41 9.99 -5.46 -12.74
CA LEU A 41 11.44 -5.59 -12.59
C LEU A 41 11.96 -6.97 -13.02
N ARG A 42 11.10 -7.98 -13.16
CA ARG A 42 11.52 -9.38 -13.34
C ARG A 42 12.38 -9.61 -14.60
N ALA A 43 12.16 -8.85 -15.66
CA ALA A 43 12.92 -8.98 -16.92
C ALA A 43 14.35 -8.40 -16.82
N ASP A 44 14.48 -7.20 -16.29
CA ASP A 44 15.75 -6.44 -16.32
C ASP A 44 16.53 -6.53 -14.99
N TYR A 45 15.84 -6.73 -13.87
CA TYR A 45 16.37 -6.68 -12.51
C TYR A 45 15.81 -7.81 -11.63
N PRO A 46 16.10 -9.09 -11.95
CA PRO A 46 15.49 -10.24 -11.28
C PRO A 46 15.81 -10.34 -9.78
N ASN A 47 16.96 -9.83 -9.33
CA ASN A 47 17.29 -9.81 -7.91
C ASN A 47 16.49 -8.77 -7.13
N SER A 48 16.23 -7.60 -7.74
CA SER A 48 15.35 -6.59 -7.15
C SER A 48 13.90 -7.06 -7.12
N ALA A 49 13.44 -7.75 -8.17
CA ALA A 49 12.10 -8.35 -8.20
C ALA A 49 11.86 -9.31 -7.02
N LYS A 50 12.85 -10.15 -6.67
CA LYS A 50 12.76 -11.07 -5.52
C LYS A 50 12.59 -10.36 -4.17
N VAL A 51 13.19 -9.17 -4.01
CA VAL A 51 13.01 -8.38 -2.77
C VAL A 51 11.56 -7.94 -2.66
N PHE A 52 10.96 -7.44 -3.74
CA PHE A 52 9.55 -7.04 -3.75
C PHE A 52 8.59 -8.25 -3.65
N ASP A 53 8.92 -9.39 -4.24
CA ASP A 53 8.15 -10.63 -4.06
C ASP A 53 8.13 -11.04 -2.57
N ALA A 54 9.28 -10.99 -1.87
CA ALA A 54 9.36 -11.30 -0.44
C ALA A 54 8.57 -10.29 0.42
N MET A 55 8.63 -9.00 0.10
CA MET A 55 7.84 -7.96 0.80
C MET A 55 6.32 -8.13 0.60
N ALA A 56 5.90 -8.77 -0.48
CA ALA A 56 4.47 -9.04 -0.73
C ALA A 56 3.95 -10.30 -0.01
N GLU A 57 4.83 -11.06 0.63
CA GLU A 57 4.54 -12.29 1.39
C GLU A 57 4.52 -12.07 2.91
N GLU A 58 5.04 -10.94 3.41
CA GLU A 58 4.93 -10.49 4.81
C GLU A 58 3.52 -10.03 5.17
#